data_AF-A0A9P6Y0J8-F1
#
_entry.id   AF-A0A9P6Y0J8-F1
#
_cell.length_a   1.000
_cell.length_b   1.000
_cell.length_c   1.000
_cell.angle_alpha   90.00
_cell.angle_beta   90.00
_cell.angle_gamma   90.00
#
_symmetry.space_group_name_H-M   'P 1'
#
loop_
_entity.id
_entity.type
_entity.pdbx_description
1 polymer ?
#
loop_
_entity_poly.entity_id
_entity_poly.type
_entity_poly.pdbx_seq_one_letter_code
_entity_poly.pdbx_strand_id
1 'polypeptide(L)'
;MPATLPAEADIPIAWYGKSNTGMLKHVYRRGLAERYGKTMQCIAGVHYNFSLAEDLWSVLDTQPGSVQDRRSRGYIGLIRNFTRYSWLLMYLFGAAPALASDFLRGREHPLERLGDHTLFATTTWTRSWAACTTR
;
A
#
# COMPACT_ATOMS: atom_id res chain seq x y z
N MET A 1 -1.11 2.88 10.39
CA MET A 1 0.16 3.62 10.40
C MET A 1 1.03 3.07 11.52
N PRO A 2 2.36 3.03 11.36
CA PRO A 2 3.22 2.69 12.49
C PRO A 2 3.05 3.72 13.62
N ALA A 3 3.21 3.27 14.86
CA ALA A 3 3.33 4.14 16.02
C ALA A 3 4.73 4.79 16.03
N THR A 4 5.27 5.08 17.21
CA THR A 4 6.65 5.54 17.35
C THR A 4 7.62 4.48 16.82
N LEU A 5 8.53 4.89 15.93
CA LEU A 5 9.60 4.07 15.38
C LEU A 5 10.95 4.54 15.97
N PRO A 6 11.94 3.65 16.06
CA PRO A 6 13.30 4.06 16.39
C PRO A 6 13.88 4.94 15.28
N ALA A 7 15.07 5.51 15.53
CA ALA A 7 15.79 6.25 14.50
C ALA A 7 15.99 5.38 13.25
N GLU A 8 15.97 6.00 12.07
CA GLU A 8 16.01 5.27 10.80
C GLU A 8 17.25 4.38 10.66
N ALA A 9 18.39 4.82 11.20
CA ALA A 9 19.62 4.02 11.20
C ALA A 9 19.41 2.65 11.86
N ASP A 10 18.58 2.61 12.91
CA ASP A 10 18.35 1.44 13.75
C ASP A 10 17.26 0.50 13.23
N ILE A 11 16.43 0.95 12.27
CA ILE A 11 15.44 0.06 11.63
C ILE A 11 16.21 -0.98 10.78
N PRO A 12 16.12 -2.28 11.11
CA PRO A 12 16.86 -3.31 10.40
C PRO A 12 16.24 -3.60 9.04
N ILE A 13 17.09 -3.89 8.06
CA ILE A 13 16.64 -4.38 6.75
C ILE A 13 16.55 -5.90 6.83
N ALA A 14 15.42 -6.46 6.40
CA ALA A 14 15.19 -7.89 6.47
C ALA A 14 16.32 -8.69 5.81
N TRP A 15 16.80 -9.70 6.54
CA TRP A 15 17.88 -10.59 6.15
C TRP A 15 17.33 -11.97 5.81
N TYR A 16 17.69 -12.48 4.63
CA TYR A 16 17.17 -13.74 4.09
C TYR A 16 18.27 -14.81 3.88
N GLY A 17 19.41 -14.65 4.57
CA GLY A 17 20.57 -15.54 4.42
C GLY A 17 21.46 -15.22 3.20
N LYS A 18 22.49 -16.05 3.01
CA LYS A 18 23.56 -15.85 2.01
C LYS A 18 23.28 -16.45 0.63
N SER A 19 22.11 -17.08 0.41
CA SER A 19 21.75 -17.61 -0.91
C SER A 19 21.54 -16.46 -1.91
N ASN A 20 21.72 -16.74 -3.21
CA ASN A 20 21.52 -15.71 -4.25
C ASN A 20 20.12 -15.06 -4.16
N THR A 21 19.07 -15.87 -3.97
CA THR A 21 17.70 -15.35 -3.78
C THR A 21 17.55 -14.54 -2.49
N GLY A 22 18.21 -14.95 -1.40
CA GLY A 22 18.20 -14.22 -0.14
C GLY A 22 18.89 -12.86 -0.27
N MET A 23 20.07 -12.85 -0.89
CA MET A 23 20.82 -11.62 -1.17
C MET A 23 20.08 -10.68 -2.11
N LEU A 24 19.43 -11.20 -3.15
CA LEU A 24 18.61 -10.39 -4.05
C LEU A 24 17.46 -9.68 -3.29
N LYS A 25 16.74 -10.41 -2.42
CA LYS A 25 15.66 -9.83 -1.58
C LYS A 25 16.17 -8.79 -0.59
N HIS A 26 17.38 -8.97 -0.06
CA HIS A 26 18.02 -8.03 0.85
C HIS A 26 18.46 -6.75 0.12
N VAL A 27 19.17 -6.89 -1.03
CA VAL A 27 19.58 -5.76 -1.88
C VAL A 27 18.38 -4.97 -2.37
N TYR A 28 17.29 -5.64 -2.75
CA TYR A 28 16.03 -4.98 -3.11
C TYR A 28 15.51 -4.06 -1.99
N ARG A 29 15.47 -4.55 -0.73
CA ARG A 29 15.02 -3.75 0.41
C ARG A 29 15.99 -2.62 0.77
N ARG A 30 17.29 -2.83 0.60
CA ARG A 30 18.27 -1.73 0.67
C ARG A 30 17.96 -0.66 -0.37
N GLY A 31 17.70 -1.03 -1.61
CA GLY A 31 17.31 -0.09 -2.66
C GLY A 31 16.04 0.70 -2.33
N LEU A 32 15.03 0.07 -1.72
CA LEU A 32 13.83 0.77 -1.25
C LEU A 32 14.14 1.75 -0.11
N ALA A 33 15.00 1.37 0.83
CA ALA A 33 15.43 2.24 1.92
C ALA A 33 16.15 3.49 1.39
N GLU A 34 17.06 3.35 0.42
CA GLU A 34 17.76 4.50 -0.19
C GLU A 34 16.81 5.43 -0.97
N ARG A 35 15.78 4.88 -1.62
CA ARG A 35 14.88 5.67 -2.48
C ARG A 35 13.76 6.36 -1.71
N TYR A 36 13.27 5.74 -0.65
CA TYR A 36 12.02 6.13 0.03
C TYR A 36 12.14 6.25 1.56
N GLY A 37 13.27 5.85 2.15
CA GLY A 37 13.47 5.77 3.60
C GLY A 37 12.89 4.49 4.21
N LYS A 38 13.48 4.03 5.32
CA LYS A 38 13.03 2.81 6.03
C LYS A 38 11.72 3.01 6.77
N THR A 39 11.45 4.21 7.28
CA THR A 39 10.19 4.55 7.98
C THR A 39 8.97 4.35 7.09
N MET A 40 9.04 4.73 5.81
CA MET A 40 7.94 4.52 4.85
C MET A 40 7.63 3.03 4.63
N GLN A 41 8.65 2.17 4.69
CA GLN A 41 8.49 0.73 4.52
C GLN A 41 7.84 0.04 5.73
N CYS A 42 7.68 0.76 6.85
CA CYS A 42 7.00 0.27 8.05
C CYS A 42 5.47 0.50 8.03
N ILE A 43 4.94 1.12 6.96
CA ILE A 43 3.48 1.15 6.76
C ILE A 43 3.02 -0.27 6.38
N ALA A 44 2.12 -0.83 7.19
CA ALA A 44 1.48 -2.11 6.93
C ALA A 44 0.06 -1.93 6.38
N GLY A 45 -0.39 -2.94 5.64
CA GLY A 45 -1.75 -3.04 5.09
C GLY A 45 -2.14 -4.51 4.86
N VAL A 46 -3.37 -4.72 4.41
CA VAL A 46 -3.91 -6.06 4.10
C VAL A 46 -4.04 -6.22 2.59
N HIS A 47 -3.57 -7.35 2.06
CA HIS A 47 -3.77 -7.72 0.66
C HIS A 47 -4.81 -8.83 0.57
N TYR A 48 -5.87 -8.62 -0.21
CA TYR A 48 -6.90 -9.61 -0.47
C TYR A 48 -6.69 -10.21 -1.88
N ASN A 49 -6.39 -11.50 -1.94
CA ASN A 49 -6.21 -12.22 -3.20
C ASN A 49 -7.52 -12.94 -3.53
N PHE A 50 -8.04 -12.71 -4.73
CA PHE A 50 -9.36 -13.19 -5.15
C PHE A 50 -9.31 -13.74 -6.56
N SER A 51 -10.04 -14.83 -6.79
CA SER A 51 -10.24 -15.42 -8.11
C SER A 51 -11.67 -15.89 -8.29
N LEU A 52 -12.25 -15.65 -9.47
CA LEU A 52 -13.55 -16.20 -9.85
C LEU A 52 -13.42 -17.68 -10.22
N ALA A 53 -14.52 -18.42 -10.06
CA ALA A 53 -14.62 -19.80 -10.55
C ALA A 53 -14.45 -19.84 -12.08
N GLU A 54 -13.76 -20.86 -12.57
CA GLU A 54 -13.36 -20.92 -13.99
C GLU A 54 -14.58 -20.95 -14.93
N ASP A 55 -15.63 -21.69 -14.56
CA ASP A 55 -16.85 -21.83 -15.36
C ASP A 55 -17.57 -20.49 -15.59
N LEU A 56 -17.39 -19.53 -14.67
CA LEU A 56 -18.04 -18.23 -14.73
C LEU A 56 -17.52 -17.37 -15.89
N TRP A 57 -16.29 -17.59 -16.37
CA TRP A 57 -15.73 -16.81 -17.48
C TRP A 57 -16.47 -17.05 -18.80
N SER A 58 -17.03 -18.24 -18.98
CA SER A 58 -17.85 -18.56 -20.16
C SER A 58 -19.18 -17.81 -20.17
N VAL A 59 -19.70 -17.48 -18.99
CA VAL A 59 -20.96 -16.72 -18.80
C VAL A 59 -20.72 -15.22 -18.89
N LEU A 60 -19.59 -14.73 -18.34
CA LEU A 60 -19.29 -13.30 -18.25
C LEU A 60 -18.71 -12.68 -19.53
N ASP A 61 -18.03 -13.46 -20.36
CA ASP A 61 -17.45 -12.99 -21.62
C ASP A 61 -17.85 -13.90 -22.78
N THR A 62 -18.82 -13.47 -23.58
CA THR A 62 -19.28 -14.18 -24.78
C THR A 62 -18.42 -13.90 -26.02
N GLN A 63 -17.38 -13.07 -25.90
CA GLN A 63 -16.50 -12.75 -27.02
C GLN A 63 -15.64 -13.95 -27.43
N PRO A 64 -15.32 -14.08 -28.73
CA PRO A 64 -14.42 -15.10 -29.20
C PRO A 64 -13.02 -14.98 -28.56
N GLY A 65 -12.28 -16.09 -28.53
CA GLY A 65 -10.92 -16.17 -27.97
C GLY A 65 -10.70 -17.44 -27.14
N SER A 66 -9.46 -17.63 -26.69
CA SER A 66 -9.15 -18.72 -25.76
C SER A 66 -9.75 -18.46 -24.37
N VAL A 67 -9.83 -19.50 -23.54
CA VAL A 67 -10.25 -19.36 -22.13
C VAL A 67 -9.32 -18.38 -21.39
N GLN A 68 -8.02 -18.45 -21.66
CA GLN A 68 -7.02 -17.57 -21.07
C GLN A 68 -7.24 -16.10 -21.48
N ASP A 69 -7.62 -15.84 -22.73
CA ASP A 69 -7.88 -14.48 -23.21
C ASP A 69 -9.13 -13.89 -22.54
N ARG A 70 -10.22 -14.67 -22.46
CA ARG A 70 -11.45 -14.27 -21.74
C ARG A 70 -11.16 -13.92 -20.29
N ARG A 71 -10.44 -14.80 -19.58
CA ARG A 71 -10.04 -14.59 -18.18
C ARG A 71 -9.19 -13.32 -18.01
N SER A 72 -8.21 -13.13 -18.89
CA SER A 72 -7.32 -11.96 -18.84
C SER A 72 -8.09 -10.66 -19.09
N ARG A 73 -8.96 -10.62 -20.11
CA ARG A 73 -9.84 -9.47 -20.37
C ARG A 73 -10.77 -9.19 -19.20
N GLY A 74 -11.35 -10.24 -18.61
CA GLY A 74 -12.21 -10.17 -17.44
C GLY A 74 -11.51 -9.53 -16.24
N TYR A 75 -10.31 -10.01 -15.87
CA TYR A 75 -9.54 -9.42 -14.77
C TYR A 75 -9.05 -8.00 -15.07
N ILE A 76 -8.64 -7.67 -16.30
CA ILE A 76 -8.32 -6.28 -16.65
C ILE A 76 -9.56 -5.39 -16.55
N GLY A 77 -10.75 -5.90 -16.92
CA GLY A 77 -12.02 -5.22 -16.69
C GLY A 77 -12.33 -5.00 -15.21
N LEU A 78 -12.10 -6.02 -14.39
CA LEU A 78 -12.23 -5.92 -12.94
C LEU A 78 -11.27 -4.87 -12.37
N ILE A 79 -10.02 -4.83 -12.81
CA ILE A 79 -9.04 -3.81 -12.39
C ILE A 79 -9.55 -2.40 -12.72
N ARG A 80 -10.09 -2.17 -13.93
CA ARG A 80 -10.67 -0.86 -14.29
C ARG A 80 -11.84 -0.45 -13.40
N ASN A 81 -12.71 -1.39 -13.04
CA ASN A 81 -13.82 -1.11 -12.13
C ASN A 81 -13.32 -0.90 -10.70
N PHE A 82 -12.36 -1.71 -10.26
CA PHE A 82 -11.74 -1.56 -8.95
C PHE A 82 -11.07 -0.19 -8.80
N THR A 83 -10.30 0.27 -9.79
CA THR A 83 -9.68 1.61 -9.73
C THR A 83 -10.72 2.73 -9.75
N ARG A 84 -11.85 2.56 -10.43
CA ARG A 84 -12.96 3.53 -10.45
C ARG A 84 -13.69 3.63 -9.10
N TYR A 85 -13.85 2.52 -8.39
CA TYR A 85 -14.68 2.43 -7.18
C TYR A 85 -13.89 2.15 -5.89
N SER A 86 -12.55 2.12 -5.94
CA SER A 86 -11.70 1.82 -4.78
C SER A 86 -11.88 2.80 -3.63
N TRP A 87 -12.35 4.03 -3.91
CA TRP A 87 -12.68 5.02 -2.89
C TRP A 87 -13.72 4.51 -1.88
N LEU A 88 -14.64 3.63 -2.30
CA LEU A 88 -15.67 3.08 -1.41
C LEU A 88 -15.04 2.14 -0.37
N LEU A 89 -14.06 1.34 -0.78
CA LEU A 89 -13.31 0.49 0.15
C LEU A 89 -12.54 1.33 1.16
N MET A 90 -11.92 2.43 0.71
CA MET A 90 -11.22 3.35 1.61
C MET A 90 -12.17 4.06 2.57
N TYR A 91 -13.39 4.39 2.13
CA TYR A 91 -14.43 4.99 2.96
C TYR A 91 -14.93 4.03 4.04
N LEU A 92 -15.20 2.77 3.69
CA LEU A 92 -15.75 1.77 4.62
C LEU A 92 -14.69 1.19 5.56
N PHE A 93 -13.46 1.00 5.09
CA PHE A 93 -12.44 0.21 5.80
C PHE A 93 -11.14 0.97 6.10
N GLY A 94 -11.03 2.26 5.77
CA GLY A 94 -9.86 3.04 6.18
C GLY A 94 -9.76 3.12 7.72
N ALA A 95 -8.68 2.58 8.32
CA ALA A 95 -8.38 2.65 9.79
C ALA A 95 -6.94 3.10 10.25
N ALA A 96 -6.59 4.39 10.21
CA ALA A 96 -5.30 5.11 10.19
C ALA A 96 -5.45 6.62 9.74
N PRO A 97 -6.48 7.38 10.20
CA PRO A 97 -6.59 8.81 9.91
C PRO A 97 -5.53 9.66 10.65
N ALA A 98 -4.81 9.05 11.59
CA ALA A 98 -3.78 9.64 12.41
C ALA A 98 -2.42 8.95 12.23
N LEU A 99 -1.34 9.67 12.54
CA LEU A 99 0.03 9.15 12.58
C LEU A 99 0.85 9.87 13.66
N ALA A 100 1.98 9.25 14.06
CA ALA A 100 2.94 9.87 14.95
C ALA A 100 3.57 11.12 14.29
N SER A 101 3.78 12.19 15.05
CA SER A 101 4.41 13.43 14.57
C SER A 101 5.76 13.19 13.90
N ASP A 102 6.56 12.31 14.49
CA ASP A 102 7.94 12.05 14.09
C ASP A 102 8.02 11.29 12.76
N PHE A 103 6.91 10.69 12.31
CA PHE A 103 6.82 9.98 11.04
C PHE A 103 7.07 10.93 9.84
N LEU A 104 6.64 12.19 9.94
CA LEU A 104 6.83 13.18 8.88
C LEU A 104 8.19 13.89 8.94
N ARG A 105 8.99 13.66 9.99
CA ARG A 105 10.36 14.18 10.13
C ARG A 105 10.49 15.69 9.86
N GLY A 106 9.52 16.47 10.34
CA GLY A 106 9.51 17.93 10.17
C GLY A 106 9.20 18.42 8.76
N ARG A 107 8.73 17.55 7.85
CA ARG A 107 8.21 18.00 6.54
C ARG A 107 6.94 18.82 6.72
N GLU A 108 6.76 19.83 5.89
CA GLU A 108 5.51 20.59 5.84
C GLU A 108 4.33 19.67 5.54
N HIS A 109 3.23 19.85 6.25
CA HIS A 109 2.04 19.02 6.11
C HIS A 109 0.77 19.78 6.46
N PRO A 110 -0.38 19.40 5.88
CA PRO A 110 -1.67 20.04 6.18
C PRO A 110 -2.39 19.41 7.39
N LEU A 111 -1.75 18.49 8.13
CA LEU A 111 -2.37 17.78 9.24
C LEU A 111 -2.49 18.64 10.51
N GLU A 112 -3.58 18.44 11.23
CA GLU A 112 -3.85 19.07 12.52
C GLU A 112 -3.19 18.26 13.64
N ARG A 113 -2.81 18.94 14.72
CA ARG A 113 -2.19 18.29 15.88
C ARG A 113 -3.28 17.80 16.85
N LEU A 114 -3.19 16.54 17.26
CA LEU A 114 -4.06 15.91 18.23
C LEU A 114 -3.22 15.46 19.43
N GLY A 115 -3.08 16.31 20.45
CA GLY A 115 -2.18 16.06 21.59
C GLY A 115 -0.70 16.20 21.23
N ASP A 116 0.19 15.64 22.07
CA ASP A 116 1.62 15.98 21.98
C ASP A 116 2.34 15.32 20.80
N HIS A 117 1.98 14.07 20.47
CA HIS A 117 2.74 13.24 19.53
C HIS A 117 1.93 12.71 18.34
N THR A 118 0.70 13.20 18.14
CA THR A 118 -0.19 12.69 17.07
C THR A 118 -0.61 13.82 16.13
N LEU A 119 -0.59 13.49 14.83
CA LEU A 119 -1.12 14.31 13.74
C LEU A 119 -2.34 13.61 13.15
N PHE A 120 -3.34 14.38 12.74
CA PHE A 120 -4.65 13.88 12.30
C PHE A 120 -5.20 14.70 11.12
N ALA A 121 -6.04 14.08 10.29
CA ALA A 121 -6.80 14.78 9.26
C ALA A 121 -8.31 14.63 9.48
N THR A 122 -9.00 15.76 9.55
CA THR A 122 -10.43 15.86 9.90
C THR A 122 -11.37 15.55 8.73
N THR A 123 -10.88 15.61 7.49
CA THR A 123 -11.68 15.31 6.28
C THR A 123 -10.98 14.28 5.41
N THR A 124 -11.68 13.17 5.18
CA THR A 124 -11.36 12.06 4.26
C THR A 124 -9.91 11.58 4.24
N TRP A 125 -9.76 10.33 4.65
CA TRP A 125 -8.60 9.44 4.53
C TRP A 125 -7.59 9.66 3.42
N THR A 126 -8.05 10.08 2.24
CA THR A 126 -7.21 10.38 1.10
C THR A 126 -6.15 11.44 1.43
N ARG A 127 -6.41 12.37 2.36
CA ARG A 127 -5.46 13.42 2.76
C ARG A 127 -4.31 12.92 3.65
N SER A 128 -4.56 12.07 4.65
CA SER A 128 -3.49 11.54 5.52
C SER A 128 -2.52 10.64 4.76
N TRP A 129 -3.03 9.82 3.83
CA TRP A 129 -2.18 8.97 2.99
C TRP A 129 -1.46 9.76 1.88
N ALA A 130 -2.14 10.73 1.24
CA ALA A 130 -1.51 11.63 0.27
C ALA A 130 -0.38 12.44 0.93
N ALA A 131 -0.59 13.00 2.12
CA ALA A 131 0.42 13.76 2.85
C ALA A 131 1.70 12.95 3.16
N CYS A 132 1.58 11.61 3.29
CA CYS A 132 2.73 10.73 3.50
C CYS A 132 3.43 10.31 2.20
N THR A 133 2.78 10.47 1.04
CA THR A 133 3.22 9.88 -0.24
C THR A 133 3.57 10.93 -1.30
N THR A 134 3.11 12.17 -1.17
CA THR A 134 3.56 13.30 -2.00
C THR A 134 4.93 13.78 -1.53
N ARG A 135 5.89 13.84 -2.47
CA ARG A 135 7.15 14.57 -2.31
C ARG A 135 6.90 16.06 -2.26
#